data_AF-A0A2D9XJQ3-F1
#
_entry.id   AF-A0A2D9XJQ3-F1
#
_cell.length_a   1.000
_cell.length_b   1.000
_cell.length_c   1.000
_cell.angle_alpha   90.00
_cell.angle_beta   90.00
_cell.angle_gamma   90.00
#
_symmetry.space_group_name_H-M   'P 1'
#
loop_
_entity.id
_entity.type
_entity.pdbx_description
1 polymer ?
#
loop_
_entity_poly.entity_id
_entity_poly.type
_entity_poly.pdbx_seq_one_letter_code
_entity_poly.pdbx_strand_id
1 'polypeptide(L)'
;MNNFLSWLAIVLGLIYFIYETWYHISYDQSNLNLTADYISVFLLLFAGITNLRLKKGIGLLCGAWGYTFCIMYRAFIWRMDALEAQDLENHETLVLKVLMPALIVSFLAFMISLLKSFPPKTS
;
A
#
# COMPACT_ATOMS: atom_id res chain seq x y z
N MET A 1 -23.02 0.93 4.26
CA MET A 1 -21.85 0.76 3.36
C MET A 1 -20.62 0.69 4.25
N ASN A 2 -19.90 -0.44 4.30
CA ASN A 2 -18.85 -0.63 5.31
C ASN A 2 -17.66 0.32 5.06
N ASN A 3 -17.65 1.43 5.79
CA ASN A 3 -16.59 2.45 5.84
C ASN A 3 -15.23 1.90 6.33
N PHE A 4 -15.20 0.63 6.77
CA PHE A 4 -14.03 -0.06 7.27
C PHE A 4 -12.84 0.02 6.30
N LEU A 5 -13.03 -0.28 5.01
CA LEU A 5 -11.95 -0.21 4.00
C LEU A 5 -11.37 1.19 3.85
N SER A 6 -12.20 2.22 4.03
CA SER A 6 -11.78 3.62 3.90
C SER A 6 -10.99 4.07 5.11
N TRP A 7 -11.45 3.71 6.31
CA TRP A 7 -10.69 3.92 7.54
C TRP A 7 -9.37 3.16 7.53
N LEU A 8 -9.38 1.91 7.07
CA LEU A 8 -8.18 1.08 6.95
C LEU A 8 -7.19 1.71 5.96
N ALA A 9 -7.64 2.23 4.82
CA ALA A 9 -6.79 2.94 3.85
C ALA A 9 -6.17 4.20 4.46
N ILE A 10 -6.93 4.99 5.21
CA ILE A 10 -6.42 6.21 5.83
C ILE A 10 -5.40 5.88 6.92
N VAL A 11 -5.73 4.97 7.84
CA VAL A 11 -4.85 4.59 8.95
C VAL A 11 -3.57 3.95 8.44
N LEU A 12 -3.66 2.98 7.52
CA LEU A 12 -2.47 2.35 6.96
C LEU A 12 -1.68 3.31 6.08
N GLY A 13 -2.32 4.22 5.34
CA GLY A 13 -1.63 5.27 4.58
C GLY A 13 -0.81 6.20 5.46
N LEU A 14 -1.33 6.59 6.64
CA LEU A 14 -0.60 7.41 7.61
C LEU A 14 0.58 6.64 8.23
N ILE A 15 0.37 5.39 8.63
CA ILE A 15 1.43 4.54 9.16
C ILE A 15 2.53 4.36 8.12
N TYR A 16 2.14 4.11 6.87
CA TYR A 16 3.08 3.92 5.76
C TYR A 16 3.89 5.19 5.50
N PHE A 17 3.26 6.37 5.51
CA PHE A 17 3.96 7.65 5.39
C PHE A 17 5.01 7.86 6.49
N ILE A 18 4.66 7.58 7.74
CA ILE A 18 5.59 7.72 8.87
C ILE A 18 6.77 6.75 8.71
N TYR A 19 6.48 5.50 8.33
CA TYR A 19 7.51 4.47 8.16
C TYR A 19 8.49 4.81 7.04
N GLU A 20 7.99 5.22 5.86
CA GLU A 20 8.82 5.60 4.72
C GLU A 20 9.65 6.86 5.01
N THR A 21 9.05 7.84 5.68
CA THR A 21 9.79 9.06 6.07
C THR A 21 10.90 8.74 7.06
N TRP A 22 10.64 7.85 8.03
CA TRP A 22 11.66 7.40 8.98
C TRP A 22 12.77 6.59 8.29
N TYR A 23 12.40 5.70 7.37
CA TYR A 23 13.35 4.86 6.65
C TYR A 23 14.24 5.69 5.70
N HIS A 24 13.67 6.65 4.97
CA HIS A 24 14.44 7.58 4.13
C HIS A 24 15.45 8.41 4.95
N ILE A 25 15.05 8.95 6.11
CA ILE A 25 15.95 9.72 6.98
C ILE A 25 17.07 8.83 7.54
N SER A 26 16.79 7.55 7.82
CA SER A 26 17.73 6.66 8.49
C SER A 26 18.72 5.99 7.54
N TYR A 27 18.33 5.74 6.27
CA TYR A 27 19.07 4.88 5.35
C TYR A 27 19.31 5.51 3.97
N ASP A 28 19.07 6.81 3.80
CA ASP A 28 19.32 7.59 2.56
C ASP A 28 18.75 6.94 1.28
N GLN A 29 17.51 6.43 1.39
CA GLN A 29 16.82 5.78 0.29
C GLN A 29 16.71 6.70 -0.93
N SER A 30 16.84 6.15 -2.14
CA SER A 30 16.66 6.88 -3.39
C SER A 30 15.34 7.68 -3.45
N ASN A 31 15.45 8.96 -3.79
CA ASN A 31 14.33 9.89 -3.95
C ASN A 31 13.26 9.40 -4.94
N LEU A 32 13.64 8.59 -5.94
CA LEU A 32 12.69 8.03 -6.91
C LEU A 32 11.78 6.98 -6.27
N ASN A 33 12.32 6.14 -5.39
CA ASN A 33 11.51 5.17 -4.65
C ASN A 33 10.57 5.91 -3.69
N LEU A 34 11.09 6.86 -2.92
CA LEU A 34 10.29 7.68 -1.99
C LEU A 34 9.11 8.39 -2.68
N THR A 35 9.32 8.91 -3.89
CA THR A 35 8.26 9.56 -4.67
C THR A 35 7.14 8.59 -5.02
N ALA A 36 7.46 7.37 -5.44
CA ALA A 36 6.46 6.34 -5.73
C ALA A 36 5.69 5.93 -4.46
N ASP A 37 6.39 5.81 -3.33
CA ASP A 37 5.78 5.48 -2.05
C ASP A 37 4.83 6.60 -1.58
N TYR A 38 5.20 7.87 -1.76
CA TYR A 38 4.34 9.02 -1.45
C TYR A 38 3.13 9.13 -2.37
N ILE A 39 3.24 8.72 -3.64
CA ILE A 39 2.08 8.61 -4.54
C ILE A 39 1.11 7.56 -4.00
N SER A 40 1.61 6.41 -3.53
CA SER A 40 0.78 5.37 -2.91
C SER A 40 0.07 5.90 -1.66
N VAL A 41 0.78 6.59 -0.76
CA VAL A 41 0.19 7.24 0.42
C VAL A 41 -0.90 8.23 0.01
N PHE A 42 -0.62 9.11 -0.96
CA PHE A 42 -1.58 10.10 -1.43
C PHE A 42 -2.85 9.43 -1.98
N LEU A 43 -2.71 8.38 -2.79
CA LEU A 43 -3.83 7.63 -3.35
C LEU A 43 -4.68 6.97 -2.25
N LEU A 44 -4.05 6.36 -1.24
CA LEU A 44 -4.76 5.73 -0.11
C LEU A 44 -5.56 6.76 0.69
N LEU A 45 -4.95 7.90 1.02
CA LEU A 45 -5.60 8.99 1.76
C LEU A 45 -6.75 9.59 0.93
N PHE A 46 -6.48 9.92 -0.33
CA PHE A 46 -7.46 10.53 -1.22
C PHE A 46 -8.65 9.60 -1.48
N ALA A 47 -8.40 8.33 -1.81
CA ALA A 47 -9.45 7.34 -2.02
C ALA A 47 -10.26 7.06 -0.75
N GLY A 48 -9.58 6.95 0.40
CA GLY A 48 -10.22 6.77 1.71
C GLY A 48 -11.16 7.93 2.06
N ILE A 49 -10.67 9.17 1.98
CA ILE A 49 -11.47 10.37 2.28
C ILE A 49 -12.64 10.52 1.30
N THR A 50 -12.38 10.30 0.00
CA THR A 50 -13.40 10.44 -1.05
C THR A 50 -14.51 9.40 -0.88
N ASN A 51 -14.16 8.15 -0.58
CA ASN A 51 -15.17 7.12 -0.35
C ASN A 51 -16.02 7.37 0.91
N LEU A 52 -15.41 7.93 1.98
CA LEU A 52 -16.15 8.34 3.19
C LEU A 52 -17.15 9.46 2.90
N ARG A 53 -16.75 10.47 2.12
CA ARG A 53 -17.57 11.66 1.84
C ARG A 53 -18.67 11.41 0.81
N LEU A 54 -18.33 10.80 -0.33
CA LEU A 54 -19.23 10.70 -1.48
C LEU A 54 -19.98 9.36 -1.57
N LYS A 55 -19.61 8.37 -0.75
CA LYS A 55 -20.20 7.01 -0.73
C LYS A 55 -20.21 6.30 -2.11
N LYS A 56 -19.39 6.76 -3.06
CA LYS A 56 -19.24 6.20 -4.41
C LYS A 56 -17.77 6.02 -4.82
N GLY A 57 -16.85 5.98 -3.84
CA GLY A 57 -15.40 5.94 -4.06
C GLY A 57 -14.78 4.55 -4.04
N ILE A 58 -15.57 3.47 -4.14
CA ILE A 58 -15.04 2.11 -3.97
C ILE A 58 -14.08 1.71 -5.10
N GLY A 59 -14.31 2.20 -6.33
CA GLY A 59 -13.38 2.02 -7.45
C GLY A 59 -12.05 2.76 -7.25
N LEU A 60 -12.08 3.94 -6.62
CA LEU A 60 -10.86 4.66 -6.25
C LEU A 60 -10.07 3.90 -5.17
N LEU A 61 -10.76 3.32 -4.19
CA LEU A 61 -10.11 2.45 -3.19
C LEU A 61 -9.49 1.22 -3.84
N CYS A 62 -10.16 0.61 -4.81
CA CYS A 62 -9.60 -0.50 -5.57
C CYS A 62 -8.30 -0.09 -6.27
N GLY A 63 -8.30 1.07 -6.96
CA GLY A 63 -7.08 1.58 -7.62
C GLY A 63 -5.96 1.87 -6.63
N ALA A 64 -6.26 2.51 -5.49
CA ALA A 64 -5.26 2.85 -4.48
C ALA A 64 -4.65 1.59 -3.84
N TRP A 65 -5.47 0.60 -3.47
CA TRP A 65 -5.00 -0.68 -2.92
C TRP A 65 -4.20 -1.47 -3.95
N GLY A 66 -4.62 -1.47 -5.22
CA GLY A 66 -3.89 -2.13 -6.30
C GLY A 66 -2.51 -1.52 -6.54
N TYR A 67 -2.43 -0.19 -6.61
CA TYR A 67 -1.14 0.51 -6.77
C TYR A 67 -0.20 0.22 -5.59
N THR A 68 -0.73 0.29 -4.36
CA THR A 68 0.04 0.00 -3.14
C THR A 68 0.57 -1.43 -3.14
N PHE A 69 -0.26 -2.41 -3.52
CA PHE A 69 0.15 -3.80 -3.64
C PHE A 69 1.28 -3.97 -4.67
N CYS A 70 1.18 -3.33 -5.85
CA CYS A 70 2.22 -3.42 -6.87
C CYS A 70 3.57 -2.86 -6.40
N ILE A 71 3.56 -1.72 -5.71
CA ILE A 71 4.80 -1.12 -5.16
C ILE A 71 5.39 -2.02 -4.06
N MET A 72 4.56 -2.52 -3.14
CA MET A 72 5.02 -3.45 -2.09
C MET A 72 5.56 -4.77 -2.67
N TYR A 73 4.93 -5.29 -3.73
CA TYR A 73 5.40 -6.50 -4.42
C TYR A 73 6.76 -6.27 -5.09
N ARG A 74 6.92 -5.15 -5.80
CA ARG A 74 8.21 -4.77 -6.39
C ARG A 74 9.30 -4.65 -5.31
N ALA A 75 8.99 -3.98 -4.21
CA ALA A 75 9.90 -3.80 -3.07
C ALA A 75 10.27 -5.14 -2.40
N PHE A 76 9.35 -6.10 -2.41
CA PHE A 76 9.56 -7.44 -1.85
C PHE A 76 10.49 -8.26 -2.73
N ILE A 77 10.25 -8.31 -4.04
CA ILE A 77 11.09 -9.08 -4.98
C ILE A 77 12.54 -8.61 -4.94
N TRP A 78 12.78 -7.29 -5.01
CA TRP A 78 14.15 -6.78 -4.95
C TRP A 78 14.89 -7.17 -3.66
N ARG A 79 14.18 -7.18 -2.52
CA ARG A 79 14.76 -7.59 -1.23
C ARG A 79 14.96 -9.10 -1.11
N MET A 80 14.12 -9.90 -1.77
CA MET A 80 14.32 -11.34 -1.86
C MET A 80 15.54 -11.67 -2.72
N ASP A 81 15.73 -10.99 -3.86
CA ASP A 81 16.91 -11.15 -4.71
C ASP A 81 18.21 -10.79 -3.94
N ALA A 82 18.17 -9.69 -3.16
CA ALA A 82 19.30 -9.28 -2.33
C ALA A 82 19.57 -10.26 -1.15
N LEU A 83 18.53 -10.92 -0.63
CA LEU A 83 18.67 -11.95 0.40
C LEU A 83 19.34 -13.20 -0.17
N GLU A 84 18.98 -13.60 -1.39
CA GLU A 84 19.59 -14.73 -2.10
C GLU A 84 21.07 -14.45 -2.43
N ALA A 85 21.40 -13.21 -2.77
CA ALA A 85 22.78 -12.77 -3.02
C ALA A 85 23.65 -12.67 -1.74
N GLN A 86 23.09 -12.92 -0.55
CA GLN A 86 23.72 -12.70 0.76
C GLN A 86 24.22 -11.26 0.98
N ASP A 87 23.67 -10.31 0.24
CA ASP A 87 24.04 -8.88 0.27
C ASP A 87 23.07 -8.07 1.16
N LEU A 88 22.35 -8.76 2.04
CA LEU A 88 21.26 -8.16 2.79
C LEU A 88 21.74 -7.58 4.12
N GLU A 89 21.63 -6.26 4.25
CA GLU A 89 21.86 -5.61 5.52
C GLU A 89 20.80 -6.00 6.58
N ASN A 90 21.19 -5.92 7.86
CA ASN A 90 20.30 -6.27 8.98
C ASN A 90 19.00 -5.46 8.99
N HIS A 91 19.04 -4.21 8.53
CA HIS A 91 17.89 -3.31 8.49
C HIS A 91 16.88 -3.71 7.39
N GLU A 92 17.35 -4.19 6.24
CA GLU A 92 16.52 -4.71 5.15
C GLU A 92 15.74 -5.97 5.56
N THR A 93 16.32 -6.80 6.43
CA THR A 93 15.63 -7.96 7.02
C THR A 93 14.45 -7.53 7.89
N LEU A 94 14.57 -6.41 8.60
CA LEU A 94 13.48 -5.84 9.40
C LEU A 94 12.37 -5.30 8.51
N VAL A 95 12.72 -4.61 7.42
CA VAL A 95 11.76 -4.14 6.42
C VAL A 95 11.00 -5.31 5.80
N LEU A 96 11.68 -6.40 5.42
CA LEU A 96 11.04 -7.61 4.88
C LEU A 96 9.97 -8.20 5.82
N LYS A 97 10.22 -8.21 7.13
CA LYS A 97 9.26 -8.71 8.14
C LYS A 97 7.98 -7.89 8.20
N VAL A 98 8.06 -6.58 7.97
CA VAL A 98 6.89 -5.68 7.93
C VAL A 98 6.23 -5.70 6.55
N LEU A 99 7.03 -5.85 5.49
CA LEU A 99 6.58 -5.85 4.12
C LEU A 99 5.72 -7.06 3.76
N MET A 100 6.08 -8.27 4.22
CA MET A 100 5.29 -9.48 3.99
C MET A 100 3.82 -9.37 4.45
N PRO A 101 3.52 -9.02 5.72
CA PRO A 101 2.13 -8.86 6.15
C PRO A 101 1.45 -7.68 5.44
N ALA A 102 2.17 -6.58 5.16
CA ALA A 102 1.61 -5.44 4.42
C ALA A 102 1.18 -5.83 3.00
N LEU A 103 1.94 -6.69 2.34
CA LEU A 103 1.63 -7.23 1.01
C LEU A 103 0.37 -8.11 1.03
N ILE A 104 0.23 -8.97 2.04
CA ILE A 104 -0.98 -9.80 2.21
C ILE A 104 -2.21 -8.92 2.47
N VAL A 105 -2.09 -7.93 3.36
CA VAL A 105 -3.18 -7.01 3.69
C VAL A 105 -3.60 -6.18 2.48
N SER A 106 -2.63 -5.61 1.75
CA SER A 106 -2.91 -4.81 0.55
C SER A 106 -3.54 -5.65 -0.56
N PHE A 107 -3.10 -6.90 -0.76
CA PHE A 107 -3.71 -7.82 -1.71
C PHE A 107 -5.17 -8.15 -1.36
N LEU A 108 -5.45 -8.50 -0.10
CA LEU A 108 -6.81 -8.78 0.36
C LEU A 108 -7.71 -7.54 0.23
N ALA A 109 -7.20 -6.37 0.64
CA ALA A 109 -7.93 -5.11 0.54
C ALA A 109 -8.22 -4.73 -0.92
N PHE A 110 -7.26 -4.98 -1.83
CA PHE A 110 -7.45 -4.84 -3.27
C PHE A 110 -8.56 -5.76 -3.79
N MET A 111 -8.49 -7.06 -3.52
CA MET A 111 -9.47 -8.04 -3.99
C MET A 111 -10.88 -7.74 -3.47
N ILE A 112 -11.03 -7.40 -2.18
CA ILE A 112 -12.32 -7.05 -1.61
C ILE A 112 -12.87 -5.76 -2.24
N SER A 113 -12.01 -4.77 -2.49
CA SER A 113 -12.41 -3.51 -3.14
C SER A 113 -12.81 -3.73 -4.60
N LEU A 114 -12.09 -4.59 -5.32
CA LEU A 114 -12.38 -4.97 -6.70
C LEU A 114 -13.74 -5.66 -6.80
N LEU A 115 -13.97 -6.68 -5.97
CA LEU A 115 -15.24 -7.42 -5.94
C LEU A 115 -16.44 -6.51 -5.63
N LYS A 116 -16.26 -5.52 -4.74
CA LYS A 116 -17.30 -4.53 -4.42
C LYS A 116 -17.45 -3.42 -5.45
N SER A 117 -16.48 -3.26 -6.35
CA SER A 117 -16.54 -2.25 -7.40
C SER A 117 -17.35 -2.69 -8.61
N PHE A 118 -17.69 -3.98 -8.73
CA PHE A 118 -18.56 -4.44 -9.82
C PHE A 118 -19.98 -3.88 -9.64
N PRO A 119 -20.58 -3.31 -10.70
CA PRO A 119 -21.97 -2.89 -10.65
C PRO A 119 -22.88 -4.10 -10.41
N PRO A 120 -23.97 -3.94 -9.65
CA PRO A 120 -24.96 -5.00 -9.52
C PRO A 120 -25.47 -5.37 -10.91
N LYS A 121 -25.58 -6.69 -11.20
CA LYS A 121 -26.19 -7.17 -12.45
C LYS A 121 -27.58 -6.56 -12.54
N THR A 122 -27.77 -5.62 -13.45
CA THR A 122 -29.09 -5.19 -13.91
C THR A 122 -29.68 -6.37 -14.68
N SER A 123 -30.51 -7.17 -14.00
CA SER A 123 -31.45 -8.10 -14.63
C SER A 123 -32.80 -7.44 -14.76
#